data_AF-A0A2V9YH38-F1
#
_entry.id   AF-A0A2V9YH38-F1
#
_cell.length_a   1.000
_cell.length_b   1.000
_cell.length_c   1.000
_cell.angle_alpha   90.00
_cell.angle_beta   90.00
_cell.angle_gamma   90.00
#
_symmetry.space_group_name_H-M   'P 1'
#
loop_
_entity.id
_entity.type
_entity.pdbx_description
1 polymer ?
#
loop_
_entity_poly.entity_id
_entity_poly.type
_entity_poly.pdbx_seq_one_letter_code
_entity_poly.pdbx_strand_id
1 'polypeptide(L)'
;MRFGAAFILPVVLAVSAWSQLTFTIPVQDKSGAGAPLEMSGTISFSENVLRKSITTSTDYEVKARNRSEKPIVLIVATFDESGPHGGNRHHILQFDDVFRLGISPGQSFVLSRSDRGTPAYCCIDPHSKAEQPRAEVRVLFVQFSDGSTFGDKVAAKDILEIQAAVLDRLRTLDDARSDEEFLRLLRKDIEPDEADTFFAAIRRTQKEKGTSMARSRVRNALINSEKHLAQLTAEQVGGK
;
A
#
# COMPACT_ATOMS: atom_id res chain seq x y z
N MET A 1 -14.06 33.44 73.68
CA MET A 1 -12.96 33.22 72.71
C MET A 1 -12.72 31.73 72.60
N ARG A 2 -13.00 31.12 71.44
CA ARG A 2 -12.68 29.71 71.13
C ARG A 2 -12.01 29.73 69.75
N PHE A 3 -10.70 29.55 69.72
CA PHE A 3 -9.93 29.39 68.49
C PHE A 3 -9.92 27.91 68.10
N GLY A 4 -10.26 27.64 66.85
CA GLY A 4 -10.29 26.30 66.27
C GLY A 4 -8.94 25.83 65.78
N ALA A 5 -8.89 24.54 65.43
CA ALA A 5 -7.83 23.98 64.59
C ALA A 5 -8.50 23.03 63.59
N ALA A 6 -8.70 23.50 62.37
CA ALA A 6 -9.07 22.65 61.24
C ALA A 6 -7.78 22.12 60.61
N PHE A 7 -7.52 20.83 60.76
CA PHE A 7 -6.45 20.13 60.05
C PHE A 7 -6.85 19.98 58.58
N ILE A 8 -6.17 20.70 57.68
CA ILE A 8 -6.29 20.51 56.24
C ILE A 8 -5.26 19.44 55.85
N LEU A 9 -5.74 18.25 55.51
CA LEU A 9 -4.91 17.16 54.99
C LEU A 9 -4.60 17.45 53.50
N PRO A 10 -3.32 17.53 53.08
CA PRO A 10 -3.00 17.68 51.67
C PRO A 10 -3.21 16.34 50.96
N VAL A 11 -4.25 16.25 50.14
CA VAL A 11 -4.45 15.12 49.21
C VAL A 11 -3.40 15.25 48.11
N VAL A 12 -2.32 14.49 48.23
CA VAL A 12 -1.34 14.30 47.16
C VAL A 12 -1.99 13.39 46.12
N LEU A 13 -2.55 13.98 45.07
CA LEU A 13 -2.97 13.25 43.87
C LEU A 13 -1.74 12.62 43.24
N ALA A 14 -1.57 11.32 43.41
CA ALA A 14 -0.59 10.53 42.67
C ALA A 14 -1.01 10.52 41.18
N VAL A 15 -0.51 11.49 40.42
CA VAL A 15 -0.59 11.46 38.95
C VAL A 15 0.17 10.22 38.51
N SER A 16 -0.56 9.24 38.00
CA SER A 16 0.03 8.05 37.40
C SER A 16 0.81 8.52 36.17
N ALA A 17 2.14 8.58 36.26
CA ALA A 17 2.98 8.97 35.15
C ALA A 17 2.82 7.94 34.02
N TRP A 18 2.11 8.31 32.97
CA TRP A 18 2.15 7.61 31.69
C TRP A 18 3.41 8.05 30.98
N SER A 19 4.38 7.16 30.83
CA SER A 19 5.52 7.40 29.94
C SER A 19 5.16 6.85 28.57
N GLN A 20 4.89 7.75 27.62
CA GLN A 20 4.89 7.42 26.21
C GLN A 20 6.29 7.71 25.65
N LEU A 21 6.92 6.70 25.06
CA LEU A 21 8.19 6.85 24.36
C LEU A 21 7.94 6.75 22.86
N THR A 22 8.49 7.67 22.07
CA THR A 22 8.36 7.64 20.61
C THR A 22 9.74 7.62 19.96
N PHE A 23 9.95 6.66 19.08
CA PHE A 23 11.19 6.45 18.32
C PHE A 23 10.91 6.66 16.84
N THR A 24 11.48 7.72 16.26
CA THR A 24 11.36 8.01 14.83
C THR A 24 12.66 7.69 14.12
N ILE A 25 12.61 6.87 13.08
CA ILE A 25 13.77 6.51 12.27
C ILE A 25 13.47 6.69 10.78
N PRO A 26 14.48 6.97 9.94
CA PRO A 26 14.31 6.98 8.49
C PRO A 26 14.10 5.57 7.96
N VAL A 27 13.26 5.45 6.93
CA VAL A 27 13.15 4.23 6.13
C VAL A 27 14.41 4.09 5.27
N GLN A 28 15.03 2.91 5.31
CA GLN A 28 16.23 2.58 4.55
C GLN A 28 15.85 1.85 3.26
N ASP A 29 16.25 2.40 2.11
CA ASP A 29 16.14 1.69 0.84
C ASP A 29 17.22 0.60 0.75
N LYS A 30 16.78 -0.65 0.68
CA LYS A 30 17.59 -1.88 0.53
C LYS A 30 17.41 -2.51 -0.85
N SER A 31 16.97 -1.73 -1.83
CA SER A 31 16.85 -2.17 -3.21
C SER A 31 18.23 -2.41 -3.83
N GLY A 32 18.28 -3.34 -4.80
CA GLY A 32 19.52 -3.63 -5.53
C GLY A 32 20.03 -2.43 -6.33
N ALA A 33 21.31 -2.43 -6.67
CA ALA A 33 21.87 -1.44 -7.57
C ALA A 33 21.11 -1.42 -8.90
N GLY A 34 20.80 -0.22 -9.41
CA GLY A 34 20.03 -0.05 -10.64
C GLY A 34 18.51 -0.17 -10.48
N ALA A 35 17.99 -0.28 -9.24
CA ALA A 35 16.56 -0.22 -9.01
C ALA A 35 15.95 1.08 -9.60
N PRO A 36 14.81 0.97 -10.31
CA PRO A 36 14.21 2.12 -10.99
C PRO A 36 13.46 3.06 -10.05
N LEU A 37 13.39 2.71 -8.76
CA LEU A 37 12.79 3.53 -7.71
C LEU A 37 13.85 3.88 -6.68
N GLU A 38 13.81 5.12 -6.22
CA GLU A 38 14.44 5.55 -4.98
C GLU A 38 13.36 5.67 -3.93
N MET A 39 13.54 4.97 -2.81
CA MET A 39 12.58 4.95 -1.71
C MET A 39 13.11 5.72 -0.51
N SER A 40 12.20 6.40 0.17
CA SER A 40 12.48 7.19 1.35
C SER A 40 11.25 7.22 2.24
N GLY A 41 11.40 7.74 3.46
CA GLY A 41 10.28 7.81 4.36
C GLY A 41 10.71 7.88 5.81
N THR A 42 9.72 7.85 6.68
CA THR A 42 9.91 7.83 8.12
C THR A 42 8.91 6.89 8.75
N ILE A 43 9.33 6.21 9.79
CA ILE A 43 8.46 5.44 10.68
C ILE A 43 8.64 5.95 12.11
N SER A 44 7.58 5.92 12.89
CA SER A 44 7.57 6.24 14.31
C SER A 44 6.92 5.12 15.09
N PHE A 45 7.65 4.58 16.07
CA PHE A 45 7.15 3.60 17.02
C PHE A 45 6.81 4.31 18.32
N SER A 46 5.57 4.23 18.78
CA SER A 46 5.15 4.78 20.07
C SER A 46 4.86 3.65 21.05
N GLU A 47 5.53 3.66 22.19
CA GLU A 47 5.40 2.68 23.25
C GLU A 47 4.75 3.32 24.48
N ASN A 48 3.63 2.75 24.90
CA ASN A 48 2.94 3.11 26.12
C ASN A 48 3.25 2.06 27.20
N VAL A 49 3.99 2.46 28.23
CA VAL A 49 4.37 1.56 29.32
C VAL A 49 3.33 1.65 30.45
N LEU A 50 2.61 0.56 30.67
CA LEU A 50 1.57 0.43 31.68
C LEU A 50 1.94 -0.67 32.68
N ARG A 51 2.62 -0.30 33.78
CA ARG A 51 3.04 -1.15 34.92
C ARG A 51 3.76 -2.46 34.58
N LYS A 52 3.06 -3.42 33.97
CA LYS A 52 3.52 -4.77 33.61
C LYS A 52 3.40 -5.07 32.12
N SER A 53 3.03 -4.10 31.29
CA SER A 53 2.94 -4.27 29.85
C SER A 53 3.37 -3.04 29.08
N ILE A 54 3.92 -3.28 27.89
CA ILE A 54 4.12 -2.27 26.85
C ILE A 54 3.08 -2.52 25.76
N THR A 55 2.43 -1.44 25.32
CA THR A 55 1.62 -1.41 24.10
C THR A 55 2.34 -0.55 23.07
N THR A 56 2.54 -1.07 21.87
CA THR A 56 3.22 -0.37 20.79
C THR A 56 2.21 0.04 19.72
N SER A 57 2.43 1.19 19.09
CA SER A 57 1.75 1.61 17.87
C SER A 57 2.79 2.10 16.87
N THR A 58 2.47 1.95 15.59
CA THR A 58 3.35 2.37 14.50
C THR A 58 2.64 3.41 13.64
N ASP A 59 3.36 4.46 13.25
CA ASP A 59 2.94 5.39 12.21
C ASP A 59 4.06 5.56 11.18
N TYR A 60 3.79 5.35 9.89
CA TYR A 60 4.78 5.42 8.83
C TYR A 60 4.26 6.09 7.56
N GLU A 61 5.19 6.63 6.79
CA GLU A 61 5.00 7.06 5.41
C GLU A 61 6.20 6.62 4.57
N VAL A 62 5.95 5.79 3.57
CA VAL A 62 6.92 5.35 2.56
C VAL A 62 6.64 6.10 1.26
N LYS A 63 7.64 6.81 0.77
CA LYS A 63 7.64 7.52 -0.51
C LYS A 63 8.53 6.80 -1.50
N ALA A 64 8.18 6.90 -2.77
CA ALA A 64 9.02 6.45 -3.86
C ALA A 64 9.12 7.53 -4.94
N ARG A 65 10.25 7.55 -5.64
CA ARG A 65 10.52 8.39 -6.80
C ARG A 65 10.94 7.53 -7.97
N ASN A 66 10.28 7.69 -9.12
CA ASN A 66 10.72 7.05 -10.35
C ASN A 66 12.04 7.67 -10.83
N ARG A 67 13.12 6.88 -10.81
CA ARG A 67 14.46 7.26 -11.29
C ARG A 67 14.77 6.76 -12.70
N SER A 68 13.88 5.97 -13.28
CA SER A 68 14.02 5.53 -14.66
C SER A 68 13.60 6.62 -15.64
N GLU A 69 14.00 6.45 -16.90
CA GLU A 69 13.55 7.29 -18.02
C GLU A 69 12.18 6.87 -18.57
N LYS A 70 11.58 5.83 -17.98
CA LYS A 70 10.34 5.21 -18.46
C LYS A 70 9.22 5.40 -17.44
N PRO A 71 7.97 5.62 -17.88
CA PRO A 71 6.84 5.58 -16.96
C PRO A 71 6.69 4.18 -16.33
N ILE A 72 6.36 4.13 -15.04
CA ILE A 72 6.14 2.88 -14.28
C ILE A 72 4.65 2.63 -14.13
N VAL A 73 4.19 1.40 -14.36
CA VAL A 73 2.77 1.03 -14.30
C VAL A 73 2.46 -0.04 -13.27
N LEU A 74 3.45 -0.80 -12.81
CA LEU A 74 3.30 -1.78 -11.73
C LEU A 74 4.54 -1.75 -10.84
N ILE A 75 4.33 -1.79 -9.53
CA ILE A 75 5.39 -1.90 -8.52
C ILE A 75 4.99 -2.97 -7.52
N VAL A 76 5.93 -3.85 -7.20
CA VAL A 76 5.89 -4.73 -6.03
C VAL A 76 7.14 -4.47 -5.19
N ALA A 77 6.94 -4.16 -3.92
CA ALA A 77 8.01 -3.92 -2.96
C ALA A 77 7.70 -4.58 -1.62
N THR A 78 8.71 -4.81 -0.80
CA THR A 78 8.55 -5.19 0.61
C THR A 78 8.85 -3.99 1.50
N PHE A 79 8.17 -3.91 2.62
CA PHE A 79 8.51 -3.02 3.71
C PHE A 79 8.53 -3.80 5.03
N ASP A 80 9.70 -3.88 5.63
CA ASP A 80 9.98 -4.59 6.87
C ASP A 80 10.19 -3.57 8.00
N GLU A 81 9.37 -3.64 9.04
CA GLU A 81 9.47 -2.77 10.21
C GLU A 81 9.66 -3.57 11.49
N SER A 82 10.41 -3.00 12.44
CA SER A 82 10.64 -3.56 13.77
C SER A 82 10.85 -2.44 14.79
N GLY A 83 10.07 -2.44 15.87
CA GLY A 83 10.20 -1.49 16.96
C GLY A 83 11.10 -2.00 18.11
N PRO A 84 11.39 -1.16 19.12
CA PRO A 84 12.34 -1.51 20.17
C PRO A 84 11.96 -2.75 20.98
N HIS A 85 10.71 -2.90 21.39
CA HIS A 85 10.24 -4.09 22.11
C HIS A 85 9.45 -5.05 21.22
N GLY A 86 9.83 -5.11 19.93
CA GLY A 86 9.29 -6.03 18.94
C GLY A 86 8.41 -5.36 17.90
N GLY A 87 7.52 -6.16 17.33
CA GLY A 87 6.61 -5.71 16.28
C GLY A 87 7.12 -5.83 14.87
N ASN A 88 7.83 -6.94 14.61
CA ASN A 88 8.29 -7.31 13.27
C ASN A 88 7.08 -7.49 12.36
N ARG A 89 6.94 -6.59 11.38
CA ARG A 89 5.91 -6.70 10.34
C ARG A 89 6.57 -6.72 8.98
N HIS A 90 6.09 -7.64 8.17
CA HIS A 90 6.42 -7.74 6.77
C HIS A 90 5.22 -7.27 5.95
N HIS A 91 5.40 -6.23 5.15
CA HIS A 91 4.38 -5.69 4.27
C HIS A 91 4.77 -5.98 2.82
N ILE A 92 3.81 -6.46 2.03
CA ILE A 92 3.90 -6.43 0.57
C ILE A 92 3.19 -5.17 0.10
N LEU A 93 3.95 -4.26 -0.51
CA LEU A 93 3.45 -3.02 -1.08
C LEU A 93 3.23 -3.22 -2.58
N GLN A 94 1.99 -3.05 -3.02
CA GLN A 94 1.60 -3.18 -4.42
C GLN A 94 1.00 -1.86 -4.93
N PHE A 95 1.45 -1.44 -6.10
CA PHE A 95 0.90 -0.30 -6.82
C PHE A 95 0.64 -0.71 -8.26
N ASP A 96 -0.62 -0.62 -8.70
CA ASP A 96 -1.04 -1.00 -10.05
C ASP A 96 -1.79 0.14 -10.74
N ASP A 97 -1.13 0.69 -11.76
CA ASP A 97 -1.64 1.71 -12.67
C ASP A 97 -1.60 1.23 -14.13
N VAL A 98 -1.55 -0.09 -14.39
CA VAL A 98 -1.60 -0.64 -15.76
C VAL A 98 -2.82 -0.16 -16.53
N PHE A 99 -3.94 0.05 -15.83
CA PHE A 99 -5.20 0.56 -16.40
C PHE A 99 -5.33 2.10 -16.33
N ARG A 100 -4.28 2.82 -15.90
CA ARG A 100 -4.24 4.29 -15.70
C ARG A 100 -3.05 4.91 -16.44
N LEU A 101 -2.59 6.11 -16.06
CA LEU A 101 -1.52 6.84 -16.77
C LEU A 101 -0.09 6.45 -16.35
N GLY A 102 0.07 5.68 -15.27
CA GLY A 102 1.37 5.33 -14.71
C GLY A 102 2.09 6.50 -14.01
N ILE A 103 3.27 6.21 -13.46
CA ILE A 103 4.14 7.14 -12.74
C ILE A 103 5.23 7.64 -13.68
N SER A 104 5.24 8.94 -13.98
CA SER A 104 6.18 9.55 -14.91
C SER A 104 7.63 9.54 -14.40
N PRO A 105 8.65 9.60 -15.29
CA PRO A 105 10.04 9.80 -14.90
C PRO A 105 10.21 10.99 -13.95
N GLY A 106 10.97 10.80 -12.87
CA GLY A 106 11.22 11.82 -11.85
C GLY A 106 10.06 12.07 -10.87
N GLN A 107 8.86 11.55 -11.12
CA GLN A 107 7.69 11.75 -10.27
C GLN A 107 7.89 11.07 -8.91
N SER A 108 7.56 11.79 -7.84
CA SER A 108 7.52 11.28 -6.48
C SER A 108 6.08 11.08 -6.03
N PHE A 109 5.83 10.03 -5.25
CA PHE A 109 4.51 9.70 -4.73
C PHE A 109 4.61 8.97 -3.38
N VAL A 110 3.51 8.89 -2.65
CA VAL A 110 3.41 8.08 -1.43
C VAL A 110 3.06 6.67 -1.83
N LEU A 111 3.98 5.73 -1.61
CA LEU A 111 3.79 4.32 -1.92
C LEU A 111 2.92 3.63 -0.87
N SER A 112 3.13 3.95 0.40
CA SER A 112 2.33 3.42 1.49
C SER A 112 2.34 4.35 2.71
N ARG A 113 1.28 4.29 3.50
CA ARG A 113 1.17 4.96 4.81
C ARG A 113 0.30 4.11 5.73
N SER A 114 0.60 4.11 7.01
CA SER A 114 -0.26 3.49 8.01
C SER A 114 -1.53 4.30 8.23
N ASP A 115 -2.59 3.61 8.65
CA ASP A 115 -3.71 4.25 9.32
C ASP A 115 -3.28 4.62 10.74
N ARG A 116 -3.39 5.91 11.08
CA ARG A 116 -2.85 6.45 12.33
C ARG A 116 -3.38 5.68 13.56
N GLY A 117 -2.46 5.26 14.42
CA GLY A 117 -2.79 4.80 15.77
C GLY A 117 -3.30 3.37 15.86
N THR A 118 -3.16 2.54 14.82
CA THR A 118 -3.42 1.11 14.95
C THR A 118 -2.45 0.51 15.99
N PRO A 119 -2.95 -0.10 17.08
CA PRO A 119 -2.10 -0.80 18.03
C PRO A 119 -1.32 -1.86 17.25
N ALA A 120 0.00 -1.77 17.29
CA ALA A 120 0.83 -2.69 16.58
C ALA A 120 0.87 -4.02 17.34
N TYR A 121 1.14 -3.93 18.65
CA TYR A 121 1.27 -5.05 19.57
C TYR A 121 0.89 -4.61 20.98
N CYS A 122 0.41 -5.54 21.80
CA CYS A 122 0.09 -5.28 23.19
C CYS A 122 0.72 -6.34 24.10
N CYS A 123 0.72 -6.02 25.40
CA CYS A 123 1.07 -6.97 26.46
C CYS A 123 2.52 -7.49 26.39
N ILE A 124 3.44 -6.67 25.86
CA ILE A 124 4.87 -7.00 25.85
C ILE A 124 5.45 -6.81 27.25
N ASP A 125 6.31 -7.73 27.68
CA ASP A 125 7.00 -7.64 28.96
C ASP A 125 7.88 -6.37 29.02
N PRO A 126 7.67 -5.44 29.96
CA PRO A 126 8.48 -4.23 30.09
C PRO A 126 9.95 -4.50 30.49
N HIS A 127 10.27 -5.71 30.91
CA HIS A 127 11.65 -6.14 31.19
C HIS A 127 12.34 -6.77 29.99
N SER A 128 11.65 -6.92 28.85
CA SER A 128 12.27 -7.37 27.61
C SER A 128 13.35 -6.40 27.17
N LYS A 129 14.40 -6.92 26.53
CA LYS A 129 15.51 -6.10 26.06
C LYS A 129 15.06 -5.29 24.85
N ALA A 130 15.22 -3.97 24.93
CA ALA A 130 15.03 -3.09 23.78
C ALA A 130 16.06 -3.38 22.68
N GLU A 131 15.58 -3.58 21.45
CA GLU A 131 16.39 -3.67 20.24
C GLU A 131 16.46 -2.34 19.50
N GLN A 132 17.42 -2.23 18.57
CA GLN A 132 17.49 -1.07 17.70
C GLN A 132 16.37 -1.16 16.66
N PRO A 133 15.49 -0.15 16.54
CA PRO A 133 14.38 -0.20 15.59
C PRO A 133 14.90 -0.21 14.16
N ARG A 134 14.12 -0.84 13.26
CA ARG A 134 14.45 -1.02 11.84
C ARG A 134 13.26 -0.69 10.96
N ALA A 135 13.57 -0.17 9.78
CA ALA A 135 12.61 0.16 8.73
C ALA A 135 13.32 0.04 7.39
N GLU A 136 13.04 -1.04 6.68
CA GLU A 136 13.75 -1.40 5.45
C GLU A 136 12.73 -1.62 4.33
N VAL A 137 12.99 -1.04 3.17
CA VAL A 137 12.12 -1.16 2.01
C VAL A 137 12.92 -1.69 0.83
N ARG A 138 12.35 -2.59 0.03
CA ARG A 138 13.04 -3.20 -1.12
C ARG A 138 12.10 -3.36 -2.30
N VAL A 139 12.53 -2.89 -3.48
CA VAL A 139 11.84 -3.16 -4.74
C VAL A 139 12.06 -4.62 -5.12
N LEU A 140 10.97 -5.35 -5.34
CA LEU A 140 11.02 -6.72 -5.84
C LEU A 140 10.79 -6.80 -7.35
N PHE A 141 9.83 -6.03 -7.85
CA PHE A 141 9.44 -6.02 -9.26
C PHE A 141 8.90 -4.66 -9.70
N VAL A 142 9.23 -4.28 -10.93
CA VAL A 142 8.66 -3.10 -11.61
C VAL A 142 8.33 -3.45 -13.05
N GLN A 143 7.16 -3.01 -13.52
CA GLN A 143 6.80 -2.99 -14.93
C GLN A 143 6.73 -1.56 -15.44
N PHE A 144 7.34 -1.32 -16.59
CA PHE A 144 7.29 -0.05 -17.29
C PHE A 144 6.13 0.00 -18.28
N SER A 145 5.73 1.21 -18.68
CA SER A 145 4.66 1.43 -19.66
C SER A 145 4.99 0.94 -21.06
N ASP A 146 6.26 0.60 -21.33
CA ASP A 146 6.68 -0.03 -22.58
C ASP A 146 6.71 -1.57 -22.47
N GLY A 147 6.21 -2.14 -21.37
CA GLY A 147 6.18 -3.59 -21.15
C GLY A 147 7.49 -4.20 -20.61
N SER A 148 8.61 -3.48 -20.67
CA SER A 148 9.86 -3.95 -20.05
C SER A 148 9.73 -4.04 -18.53
N THR A 149 10.59 -4.85 -17.89
CA THR A 149 10.51 -5.11 -16.45
C THR A 149 11.87 -5.01 -15.75
N PHE A 150 11.84 -4.83 -14.43
CA PHE A 150 12.97 -4.93 -13.53
C PHE A 150 12.62 -5.86 -12.37
N GLY A 151 13.59 -6.66 -11.91
CA GLY A 151 13.42 -7.52 -10.74
C GLY A 151 12.82 -8.89 -11.05
N ASP A 152 12.26 -9.54 -10.04
CA ASP A 152 11.79 -10.93 -10.14
C ASP A 152 10.29 -10.98 -10.48
N LYS A 153 9.97 -11.51 -11.65
CA LYS A 153 8.58 -11.68 -12.10
C LYS A 153 7.77 -12.60 -11.18
N VAL A 154 8.41 -13.54 -10.47
CA VAL A 154 7.73 -14.43 -9.51
C VAL A 154 7.11 -13.62 -8.37
N ALA A 155 7.78 -12.55 -7.92
CA ALA A 155 7.24 -11.67 -6.88
C ALA A 155 5.98 -10.91 -7.31
N ALA A 156 5.73 -10.80 -8.62
CA ALA A 156 4.56 -10.14 -9.19
C ALA A 156 3.53 -11.12 -9.76
N LYS A 157 3.67 -12.44 -9.52
CA LYS A 157 2.81 -13.45 -10.14
C LYS A 157 1.32 -13.16 -9.90
N ASP A 158 0.91 -13.00 -8.64
CA ASP A 158 -0.50 -12.88 -8.28
C ASP A 158 -1.14 -11.62 -8.87
N ILE A 159 -0.41 -10.49 -8.85
CA ILE A 159 -0.91 -9.23 -9.41
C ILE A 159 -0.99 -9.26 -10.93
N LEU A 160 -0.07 -9.97 -11.59
CA LEU A 160 -0.14 -10.18 -13.04
C LEU A 160 -1.31 -11.10 -13.44
N GLU A 161 -1.64 -12.10 -12.62
CA GLU A 161 -2.84 -12.94 -12.80
C GLU A 161 -4.13 -12.12 -12.65
N ILE A 162 -4.19 -11.26 -11.62
CA ILE A 162 -5.29 -10.30 -11.43
C ILE A 162 -5.43 -9.37 -12.65
N GLN A 163 -4.32 -8.81 -13.14
CA GLN A 163 -4.34 -7.95 -14.33
C GLN A 163 -4.87 -8.66 -15.57
N ALA A 164 -4.50 -9.92 -15.76
CA ALA A 164 -5.00 -10.73 -16.88
C ALA A 164 -6.53 -10.92 -16.79
N ALA A 165 -7.05 -11.23 -15.59
CA ALA A 165 -8.49 -11.36 -15.36
C ALA A 165 -9.24 -10.03 -15.58
N VAL A 166 -8.69 -8.91 -15.09
CA VAL A 166 -9.28 -7.57 -15.33
C VAL A 166 -9.27 -7.23 -16.82
N LEU A 167 -8.18 -7.50 -17.53
CA LEU A 167 -8.07 -7.22 -18.97
C LEU A 167 -9.07 -8.01 -19.81
N ASP A 168 -9.17 -9.33 -19.58
CA ASP A 168 -10.13 -10.20 -20.27
C ASP A 168 -11.57 -9.71 -20.07
N ARG A 169 -11.87 -9.29 -18.83
CA ARG A 169 -13.16 -8.73 -18.52
C ARG A 169 -13.43 -7.38 -19.17
N LEU A 170 -12.45 -6.49 -19.19
CA LEU A 170 -12.57 -5.18 -19.85
C LEU A 170 -12.92 -5.34 -21.33
N ARG A 171 -12.27 -6.29 -22.02
CA ARG A 171 -12.58 -6.65 -23.41
C ARG A 171 -14.02 -7.13 -23.56
N THR A 172 -14.43 -8.07 -22.72
CA THR A 172 -15.81 -8.59 -22.71
C THR A 172 -16.85 -7.48 -22.52
N LEU A 173 -16.57 -6.48 -21.67
CA LEU A 173 -17.46 -5.35 -21.43
C LEU A 173 -17.48 -4.34 -22.59
N ASP A 174 -16.35 -4.08 -23.23
CA ASP A 174 -16.29 -3.16 -24.36
C ASP A 174 -17.02 -3.73 -25.60
N ASP A 175 -16.95 -5.05 -25.78
CA ASP A 175 -17.63 -5.79 -26.87
C ASP A 175 -19.17 -5.81 -26.77
N ALA A 176 -19.73 -5.41 -25.62
CA ALA A 176 -21.18 -5.39 -25.41
C ALA A 176 -21.88 -4.46 -26.42
N ARG A 177 -22.86 -4.98 -27.16
CA ARG A 177 -23.49 -4.24 -28.27
C ARG A 177 -24.62 -3.31 -27.84
N SER A 178 -25.12 -3.48 -26.63
CA SER A 178 -26.16 -2.63 -26.04
C SER A 178 -25.85 -2.29 -24.58
N ASP A 179 -26.61 -1.35 -24.01
CA ASP A 179 -26.48 -0.98 -22.60
C ASP A 179 -27.03 -2.07 -21.68
N GLU A 180 -28.09 -2.77 -22.09
CA GLU A 180 -28.64 -3.91 -21.35
C GLU A 180 -27.62 -5.05 -21.25
N GLU A 181 -26.94 -5.36 -22.36
CA GLU A 181 -25.87 -6.35 -22.38
C GLU A 181 -24.69 -5.93 -21.49
N PHE A 182 -24.25 -4.67 -21.62
CA PHE A 182 -23.18 -4.12 -20.80
C PHE A 182 -23.52 -4.21 -19.31
N LEU A 183 -24.72 -3.81 -18.90
CA LEU A 183 -25.15 -3.85 -17.49
C LEU A 183 -25.34 -5.28 -16.98
N ARG A 184 -25.78 -6.21 -17.83
CA ARG A 184 -25.84 -7.64 -17.49
C ARG A 184 -24.44 -8.21 -17.26
N LEU A 185 -23.48 -7.85 -18.11
CA LEU A 185 -22.10 -8.26 -17.94
C LEU A 185 -21.53 -7.61 -16.68
N LEU A 186 -21.58 -6.30 -16.53
CA LEU A 186 -20.96 -5.55 -15.41
C LEU A 186 -21.42 -6.02 -14.02
N ARG A 187 -22.63 -6.58 -13.90
CA ARG A 187 -23.17 -7.13 -12.65
C ARG A 187 -22.56 -8.46 -12.20
N LYS A 188 -21.89 -9.21 -13.09
CA LYS A 188 -21.26 -10.46 -12.66
C LYS A 188 -19.92 -10.14 -11.98
N ASP A 189 -19.76 -10.70 -10.79
CA ASP A 189 -18.51 -10.73 -10.06
C ASP A 189 -17.47 -11.56 -10.84
N ILE A 190 -16.20 -11.33 -10.53
CA ILE A 190 -15.06 -11.87 -11.26
C ILE A 190 -14.12 -12.46 -10.24
N GLU A 191 -13.64 -13.66 -10.54
CA GLU A 191 -12.59 -14.29 -9.77
C GLU A 191 -11.21 -13.88 -10.32
N PRO A 192 -10.22 -13.60 -9.46
CA PRO A 192 -10.34 -13.56 -7.99
C PRO A 192 -11.00 -12.26 -7.48
N ASP A 193 -11.50 -12.24 -6.24
CA ASP A 193 -12.16 -11.09 -5.60
C ASP A 193 -11.36 -9.77 -5.72
N GLU A 194 -10.03 -9.84 -5.69
CA GLU A 194 -9.15 -8.69 -5.88
C GLU A 194 -9.32 -8.05 -7.27
N ALA A 195 -9.56 -8.85 -8.31
CA ALA A 195 -9.88 -8.35 -9.65
C ALA A 195 -11.24 -7.64 -9.68
N ASP A 196 -12.22 -8.16 -8.94
CA ASP A 196 -13.55 -7.56 -8.88
C ASP A 196 -13.55 -6.19 -8.18
N THR A 197 -12.59 -5.92 -7.29
CA THR A 197 -12.41 -4.58 -6.67
C THR A 197 -12.27 -3.47 -7.72
N PHE A 198 -11.60 -3.75 -8.86
CA PHE A 198 -11.52 -2.82 -9.97
C PHE A 198 -12.91 -2.51 -10.57
N PHE A 199 -13.73 -3.54 -10.76
CA PHE A 199 -15.07 -3.41 -11.32
C PHE A 199 -16.09 -2.85 -10.33
N ALA A 200 -15.89 -3.00 -9.02
CA ALA A 200 -16.68 -2.31 -8.01
C ALA A 200 -16.64 -0.79 -8.20
N ALA A 201 -15.49 -0.22 -8.56
CA ALA A 201 -15.38 1.21 -8.88
C ALA A 201 -16.12 1.60 -10.18
N ILE A 202 -16.17 0.69 -11.17
CA ILE A 202 -16.95 0.89 -12.42
C ILE A 202 -18.44 0.79 -12.12
N ARG A 203 -18.89 -0.20 -11.35
CA ARG A 203 -20.28 -0.32 -10.86
C ARG A 203 -20.71 0.91 -10.08
N ARG A 204 -19.84 1.44 -9.20
CA ARG A 204 -20.10 2.72 -8.50
C ARG A 204 -20.24 3.88 -9.48
N THR A 205 -19.32 3.98 -10.45
CA THR A 205 -19.40 5.01 -11.51
C THR A 205 -20.71 4.92 -12.29
N GLN A 206 -21.17 3.70 -12.61
CA GLN A 206 -22.43 3.47 -13.29
C GLN A 206 -23.62 3.96 -12.44
N LYS A 207 -23.64 3.65 -11.14
CA LYS A 207 -24.70 4.10 -10.21
C LYS A 207 -24.73 5.62 -10.05
N GLU A 208 -23.57 6.25 -9.97
CA GLU A 208 -23.45 7.70 -9.68
C GLU A 208 -23.54 8.59 -10.92
N LYS A 209 -23.04 8.11 -12.08
CA LYS A 209 -22.82 8.92 -13.29
C LYS A 209 -23.43 8.33 -14.55
N GLY A 210 -24.14 7.21 -14.44
CA GLY A 210 -24.83 6.55 -15.54
C GLY A 210 -23.96 5.63 -16.40
N THR A 211 -24.62 4.87 -17.27
CA THR A 211 -24.01 3.82 -18.10
C THR A 211 -22.96 4.35 -19.06
N SER A 212 -23.20 5.49 -19.72
CA SER A 212 -22.25 6.10 -20.66
C SER A 212 -20.88 6.39 -20.02
N MET A 213 -20.87 6.92 -18.79
CA MET A 213 -19.63 7.19 -18.07
C MET A 213 -18.90 5.91 -17.66
N ALA A 214 -19.64 4.87 -17.27
CA ALA A 214 -19.06 3.57 -16.96
C ALA A 214 -18.41 2.92 -18.19
N ARG A 215 -19.06 3.00 -19.37
CA ARG A 215 -18.49 2.53 -20.64
C ARG A 215 -17.24 3.30 -21.04
N SER A 216 -17.26 4.63 -20.89
CA SER A 216 -16.07 5.46 -21.13
C SER A 216 -14.91 5.05 -20.21
N ARG A 217 -15.19 4.74 -18.94
CA ARG A 217 -14.17 4.26 -17.99
C ARG A 217 -13.59 2.90 -18.39
N VAL A 218 -14.42 1.96 -18.86
CA VAL A 218 -13.98 0.67 -19.41
C VAL A 218 -13.05 0.88 -20.62
N ARG A 219 -13.46 1.70 -21.58
CA ARG A 219 -12.64 2.00 -22.78
C ARG A 219 -11.31 2.64 -22.45
N ASN A 220 -11.31 3.64 -21.57
CA ASN A 220 -10.07 4.32 -21.18
C ASN A 220 -9.11 3.35 -20.47
N ALA A 221 -9.64 2.47 -19.60
CA ALA A 221 -8.84 1.43 -18.95
C ALA A 221 -8.23 0.46 -19.97
N LEU A 222 -9.00 0.03 -20.98
CA LEU A 222 -8.54 -0.86 -22.03
C LEU A 222 -7.49 -0.20 -22.93
N ILE A 223 -7.68 1.06 -23.34
CA ILE A 223 -6.69 1.82 -24.12
C ILE A 223 -5.37 1.96 -23.35
N ASN A 224 -5.44 2.26 -22.06
CA ASN A 224 -4.24 2.37 -21.22
C ASN A 224 -3.52 1.02 -21.09
N SER A 225 -4.24 -0.06 -20.81
CA SER A 225 -3.63 -1.38 -20.68
C SER A 225 -3.04 -1.87 -21.99
N GLU A 226 -3.72 -1.67 -23.13
CA GLU A 226 -3.20 -2.05 -24.45
C GLU A 226 -1.92 -1.26 -24.78
N LYS A 227 -1.91 0.05 -24.51
CA LYS A 227 -0.70 0.86 -24.65
C LYS A 227 0.45 0.30 -23.80
N HIS A 228 0.18 -0.15 -22.58
CA HIS A 228 1.18 -0.64 -21.65
C HIS A 228 1.63 -2.09 -21.91
N LEU A 229 0.77 -2.91 -22.51
CA LEU A 229 1.00 -4.34 -22.70
C LEU A 229 1.40 -4.71 -24.14
N ALA A 230 1.34 -3.77 -25.10
CA ALA A 230 1.61 -4.01 -26.53
C ALA A 230 2.98 -4.63 -26.85
N GLN A 231 3.94 -4.64 -25.93
CA GLN A 231 5.29 -5.18 -26.16
C GLN A 231 5.59 -6.47 -25.39
N LEU A 232 4.80 -6.84 -24.37
CA LEU A 232 4.98 -8.11 -23.65
C LEU A 232 4.72 -9.33 -24.53
N THR A 233 3.83 -9.18 -25.53
CA THR A 233 3.49 -10.25 -26.47
C THR A 233 4.59 -10.53 -27.50
N ALA A 234 5.48 -9.57 -27.78
CA ALA A 234 6.57 -9.74 -28.74
C ALA A 234 7.72 -10.59 -28.17
N GLU A 235 8.02 -10.45 -26.88
CA GLU A 235 9.10 -11.22 -26.21
C GLU A 235 8.67 -12.67 -25.89
N GLN A 236 7.37 -12.93 -25.68
CA GLN A 236 6.87 -14.30 -25.47
C GLN A 236 6.81 -15.14 -26.76
N VAL A 237 6.87 -14.52 -27.94
CA VAL A 237 6.84 -15.23 -29.23
C VAL A 237 8.25 -15.43 -29.81
N GLY A 238 9.24 -14.62 -29.39
CA GLY A 238 10.64 -14.72 -29.84
C GLY A 238 11.54 -15.64 -29.01
N GLY A 239 11.05 -16.19 -27.90
CA GLY A 239 11.81 -17.05 -26.98
C GLY A 239 11.49 -18.55 -27.10
N LYS A 240 11.51 -19.09 -28.33
CA LYS A 240 11.54 -20.54 -28.57
C LYS A 240 12.82 -20.92 -29.29
#